data_AF-A0A7W1DLP0-F1
#
_entry.id   AF-A0A7W1DLP0-F1
#
_cell.length_a   1.000
_cell.length_b   1.000
_cell.length_c   1.000
_cell.angle_alpha   90.00
_cell.angle_beta   90.00
_cell.angle_gamma   90.00
#
_symmetry.space_group_name_H-M   'P 1'
#
loop_
_entity.id
_entity.type
_entity.pdbx_description
1 polymer ?
#
loop_
_entity_poly.entity_id
_entity_poly.type
_entity_poly.pdbx_seq_one_letter_code
_entity_poly.pdbx_strand_id
1 'polypeptide(L)'
;MMRAHSLRAVLAGSERDIARGMTSEERAEEHRLATALTTLLAQRTSQRSLPKPDAASLAKLELAIKGATAERAAAREKLFARLPDLPIWRGLGPVATVEDLPTLLDTDGQALLQFLVDEHDVLMLLASRKTGQAGIVQKA
;
A
#
# COMPACT_ATOMS: atom_id res chain seq x y z
N MET A 1 14.94 -3.51 -1.41
CA MET A 1 13.70 -4.27 -1.11
C MET A 1 12.93 -3.82 0.15
N MET A 2 13.54 -3.18 1.17
CA MET A 2 12.78 -2.70 2.37
C MET A 2 11.77 -1.57 2.08
N ARG A 3 12.03 -0.72 1.08
CA ARG A 3 11.22 0.48 0.77
C ARG A 3 9.79 0.13 0.35
N ALA A 4 9.60 -0.96 -0.39
CA ALA A 4 8.30 -1.41 -0.88
C ALA A 4 7.40 -1.93 0.26
N HIS A 5 7.96 -2.65 1.24
CA HIS A 5 7.19 -3.13 2.39
C HIS A 5 6.76 -1.99 3.32
N SER A 6 7.63 -1.01 3.55
CA SER A 6 7.29 0.18 4.33
C SER A 6 6.23 1.05 3.64
N LEU A 7 6.37 1.27 2.32
CA LEU A 7 5.37 2.00 1.54
C LEU A 7 4.02 1.29 1.56
N ARG A 8 4.00 -0.04 1.44
CA ARG A 8 2.77 -0.84 1.53
C ARG A 8 2.13 -0.81 2.91
N ALA A 9 2.91 -0.67 3.97
CA ALA A 9 2.38 -0.48 5.33
C ALA A 9 1.71 0.90 5.50
N VAL A 10 2.25 1.94 4.85
CA VAL A 10 1.67 3.29 4.83
C VAL A 10 0.41 3.35 3.95
N LEU A 11 0.44 2.73 2.76
CA LEU A 11 -0.68 2.69 1.82
C LEU A 11 -1.81 1.72 2.22
N ALA A 12 -1.55 0.78 3.13
CA ALA A 12 -2.55 -0.15 3.66
C ALA A 12 -3.71 0.57 4.37
N GLY A 13 -3.54 1.82 4.80
CA GLY A 13 -4.64 2.66 5.30
C GLY A 13 -5.71 2.92 4.24
N SER A 14 -5.31 3.08 2.97
CA SER A 14 -6.18 3.36 1.83
C SER A 14 -6.77 2.09 1.20
N GLU A 15 -6.17 0.91 1.43
CA GLU A 15 -6.69 -0.39 0.99
C GLU A 15 -8.00 -0.80 1.72
N ARG A 16 -8.29 -0.18 2.87
CA ARG A 16 -9.38 -0.55 3.79
C ARG A 16 -10.78 -0.24 3.27
N ASP A 17 -10.94 0.72 2.37
CA ASP A 17 -12.27 1.15 1.92
C ASP A 17 -12.86 0.23 0.84
N ILE A 18 -12.06 -0.73 0.34
CA ILE A 18 -12.47 -1.71 -0.65
C ILE A 18 -12.59 -3.07 0.04
N ALA A 19 -13.79 -3.33 0.58
CA ALA A 19 -14.13 -4.54 1.34
C ALA A 19 -15.23 -5.40 0.68
N ARG A 20 -15.43 -5.22 -0.63
CA ARG A 20 -16.46 -5.93 -1.39
C ARG A 20 -16.25 -7.44 -1.28
N GLY A 21 -17.30 -8.17 -0.88
CA GLY A 21 -17.26 -9.63 -0.69
C GLY A 21 -16.66 -10.11 0.63
N MET A 22 -16.20 -9.21 1.51
CA MET A 22 -15.73 -9.56 2.86
C MET A 22 -16.89 -9.66 3.85
N THR A 23 -16.86 -10.71 4.65
CA THR A 23 -17.72 -10.85 5.83
C THR A 23 -17.35 -9.81 6.89
N SER A 24 -18.23 -9.62 7.88
CA SER A 24 -17.95 -8.77 9.05
C SER A 24 -16.77 -9.30 9.87
N GLU A 25 -16.65 -10.62 9.99
CA GLU A 25 -15.57 -11.28 10.73
C GLU A 25 -14.21 -11.04 10.06
N GLU A 26 -14.13 -11.18 8.74
CA GLU A 26 -12.88 -10.94 8.01
C GLU A 26 -12.47 -9.47 8.03
N ARG A 27 -13.45 -8.55 7.99
CA ARG A 27 -13.18 -7.12 8.17
C ARG A 27 -12.66 -6.81 9.57
N ALA A 28 -13.28 -7.40 10.60
CA ALA A 28 -12.85 -7.24 11.98
C ALA A 28 -11.44 -7.81 12.18
N GLU A 29 -11.15 -8.97 11.60
CA GLU A 29 -9.84 -9.62 11.69
C GLU A 29 -8.75 -8.82 10.96
N GLU A 30 -9.01 -8.38 9.73
CA GLU A 30 -8.08 -7.50 9.01
C GLU A 30 -7.84 -6.19 9.77
N HIS A 31 -8.89 -5.62 10.37
CA HIS A 31 -8.76 -4.45 11.21
C HIS A 31 -7.88 -4.70 12.45
N ARG A 32 -8.15 -5.80 13.18
CA ARG A 32 -7.38 -6.21 14.37
C ARG A 32 -5.90 -6.36 14.06
N LEU A 33 -5.57 -7.12 13.01
CA LEU A 33 -4.19 -7.39 12.59
C LEU A 33 -3.44 -6.12 12.18
N ALA A 34 -4.09 -5.24 11.42
CA ALA A 34 -3.50 -3.97 11.02
C ALA A 34 -3.27 -3.04 12.22
N THR A 35 -4.24 -2.92 13.12
CA THR A 35 -4.12 -2.10 14.34
C THR A 35 -3.00 -2.62 15.26
N ALA A 36 -2.88 -3.94 15.42
CA ALA A 36 -1.80 -4.56 16.19
C ALA A 36 -0.41 -4.20 15.62
N LEU A 37 -0.24 -4.33 14.29
CA LEU A 37 1.02 -4.00 13.63
C LEU A 37 1.36 -2.50 13.73
N THR A 38 0.39 -1.61 13.49
CA THR A 38 0.59 -0.15 13.64
C THR A 38 0.98 0.21 15.06
N THR A 39 0.34 -0.41 16.06
CA THR A 39 0.66 -0.18 17.48
C THR A 39 2.11 -0.59 17.79
N LEU A 40 2.54 -1.76 17.34
CA LEU A 40 3.92 -2.24 17.54
C LEU A 40 4.95 -1.33 16.85
N LEU A 41 4.65 -0.86 15.63
CA LEU A 41 5.50 0.09 14.92
C LEU A 41 5.61 1.43 15.67
N ALA A 42 4.49 1.94 16.20
CA ALA A 42 4.48 3.16 17.01
C ALA A 42 5.28 2.99 18.30
N GLN A 43 5.11 1.87 19.01
CA GLN A 43 5.90 1.55 20.21
C GLN A 43 7.39 1.50 19.92
N ARG A 44 7.80 0.87 18.80
CA ARG A 44 9.20 0.88 18.36
C ARG A 44 9.70 2.29 18.09
N THR A 45 8.95 3.09 17.34
CA THR A 45 9.34 4.48 17.04
C THR A 45 9.51 5.27 18.34
N SER A 46 8.57 5.17 19.28
CA SER A 46 8.66 5.80 20.59
C SER A 46 9.90 5.34 21.37
N GLN A 47 10.16 4.03 21.43
CA GLN A 47 11.32 3.47 22.12
C GLN A 47 12.66 3.96 21.52
N ARG A 48 12.73 4.09 20.19
CA ARG A 48 13.91 4.62 19.50
C ARG A 48 14.13 6.11 19.71
N SER A 49 13.07 6.85 20.04
CA SER A 49 13.13 8.31 20.28
C SER A 49 13.62 8.67 21.68
N LEU A 50 13.73 7.69 22.59
CA LEU A 50 14.21 7.92 23.95
C LEU A 50 15.71 8.30 23.95
N PRO A 51 16.18 9.14 24.90
CA PRO A 51 17.60 9.52 24.99
C PRO A 51 18.56 8.34 25.17
N LYS A 52 18.09 7.24 25.78
CA LYS A 52 18.83 5.98 25.92
C LYS A 52 17.89 4.82 25.63
N PRO A 53 17.75 4.40 24.36
CA PRO A 53 16.87 3.30 23.99
C PRO A 53 17.32 1.98 24.64
N ASP A 54 16.39 1.25 25.27
CA ASP A 54 16.68 -0.10 25.76
C ASP A 54 16.72 -1.10 24.58
N ALA A 55 17.90 -1.67 24.36
CA ALA A 55 18.18 -2.62 23.29
C ALA A 55 17.39 -3.93 23.44
N ALA A 56 17.13 -4.40 24.68
CA ALA A 56 16.37 -5.62 24.90
C ALA A 56 14.89 -5.42 24.54
N SER A 57 14.30 -4.31 24.97
CA SER A 57 12.94 -3.93 24.57
C SER A 57 12.81 -3.73 23.06
N LEU A 58 13.80 -3.11 22.41
CA LEU A 58 13.81 -2.95 20.95
C LEU A 58 13.86 -4.31 20.23
N ALA A 59 14.72 -5.23 20.68
CA ALA A 59 14.80 -6.57 20.09
C ALA A 59 13.48 -7.35 20.22
N LYS A 60 12.80 -7.22 21.37
CA LYS A 60 11.47 -7.81 21.59
C LYS A 60 10.41 -7.21 20.65
N LEU A 61 10.43 -5.89 20.46
CA LEU A 61 9.51 -5.21 19.54
C LEU A 61 9.76 -5.62 18.08
N GLU A 62 11.01 -5.73 17.64
CA GLU A 62 11.33 -6.19 16.28
C GLU A 62 10.85 -7.63 16.03
N LEU A 63 11.03 -8.52 17.01
CA LEU A 63 10.52 -9.89 16.92
C LEU A 63 8.98 -9.91 16.84
N ALA A 64 8.29 -9.11 17.65
CA ALA A 64 6.85 -8.99 17.63
C ALA A 64 6.33 -8.41 16.30
N ILE A 65 7.00 -7.39 15.75
CA ILE A 65 6.68 -6.80 14.44
C ILE A 65 6.81 -7.85 13.33
N LYS A 66 7.88 -8.66 13.36
CA LYS A 66 8.07 -9.75 12.40
C LYS A 66 6.93 -10.78 12.48
N GLY A 67 6.54 -11.17 13.70
CA GLY A 67 5.41 -12.08 13.94
C GLY A 67 4.09 -11.51 13.41
N ALA A 68 3.73 -10.29 13.80
CA ALA A 68 2.50 -9.64 13.36
C ALA A 68 2.46 -9.40 11.85
N THR A 69 3.61 -9.12 11.22
CA THR A 69 3.72 -9.00 9.76
C THR A 69 3.43 -10.33 9.07
N ALA A 70 3.96 -11.43 9.59
CA ALA A 70 3.72 -12.76 9.05
C ALA A 70 2.27 -13.21 9.22
N GLU A 71 1.67 -12.98 10.40
CA GLU A 71 0.26 -13.27 10.68
C GLU A 71 -0.67 -12.52 9.71
N ARG A 72 -0.42 -11.21 9.53
CA ARG A 72 -1.17 -10.39 8.56
C ARG A 72 -0.99 -10.87 7.13
N ALA A 73 0.21 -11.26 6.73
CA ALA A 73 0.48 -11.78 5.39
C ALA A 73 -0.30 -13.08 5.12
N ALA A 74 -0.30 -14.02 6.08
CA ALA A 74 -1.02 -15.28 5.97
C ALA A 74 -2.55 -15.08 5.95
N ALA A 75 -3.08 -14.18 6.78
CA ALA A 75 -4.51 -13.83 6.76
C ALA A 75 -4.92 -13.24 5.40
N ARG A 76 -4.10 -12.34 4.85
CA ARG A 76 -4.35 -11.72 3.55
C ARG A 76 -4.29 -12.72 2.39
N GLU A 77 -3.34 -13.66 2.44
CA GLU A 77 -3.25 -14.74 1.45
C GLU A 77 -4.52 -15.59 1.41
N LYS A 78 -5.04 -16.00 2.59
CA LYS A 78 -6.32 -16.71 2.70
C LYS A 78 -7.49 -15.88 2.16
N LEU A 79 -7.52 -14.59 2.49
CA LEU A 79 -8.56 -13.67 2.03
C LEU A 79 -8.55 -13.55 0.50
N PHE A 80 -7.39 -13.40 -0.11
CA PHE A 80 -7.25 -13.27 -1.57
C PHE A 80 -7.48 -14.58 -2.31
N ALA A 81 -7.18 -15.73 -1.71
CA ALA A 81 -7.56 -17.02 -2.26
C ALA A 81 -9.09 -17.17 -2.34
N ARG A 82 -9.82 -16.64 -1.35
CA ARG A 82 -11.30 -16.64 -1.35
C ARG A 82 -11.90 -15.55 -2.23
N LEU A 83 -11.25 -14.38 -2.28
CA LEU A 83 -11.68 -13.21 -3.07
C LEU A 83 -10.58 -12.81 -4.06
N PRO A 84 -10.43 -13.51 -5.19
CA PRO A 84 -9.36 -13.25 -6.16
C PRO A 84 -9.46 -11.88 -6.82
N ASP A 85 -10.66 -11.29 -6.92
CA ASP A 85 -10.86 -9.95 -7.47
C ASP A 85 -10.54 -8.82 -6.48
N LEU A 86 -10.52 -9.12 -5.18
CA LEU A 86 -10.24 -8.14 -4.13
C LEU A 86 -8.86 -7.47 -4.26
N PRO A 87 -7.74 -8.20 -4.49
CA PRO A 87 -6.46 -7.54 -4.73
C PRO A 87 -6.48 -6.64 -5.97
N ILE A 88 -7.25 -6.97 -7.02
CA ILE A 88 -7.40 -6.13 -8.21
C ILE A 88 -8.11 -4.84 -7.84
N TRP A 89 -9.26 -4.93 -7.15
CA TRP A 89 -10.00 -3.75 -6.71
C TRP A 89 -9.16 -2.88 -5.76
N ARG A 90 -8.33 -3.49 -4.91
CA ARG A 90 -7.40 -2.78 -4.02
C ARG A 90 -6.16 -2.22 -4.72
N GLY A 91 -6.05 -2.33 -6.04
CA GLY A 91 -4.87 -1.86 -6.79
C GLY A 91 -3.58 -2.60 -6.43
N LEU A 92 -3.70 -3.82 -5.88
CA LEU A 92 -2.58 -4.70 -5.51
C LEU A 92 -2.12 -5.60 -6.66
N GLY A 93 -2.62 -5.36 -7.86
CA GLY A 93 -2.16 -5.99 -9.09
C GLY A 93 -0.70 -5.67 -9.42
N PRO A 94 -0.15 -6.26 -10.49
CA PRO A 94 1.17 -5.90 -10.99
C PRO A 94 1.24 -4.38 -11.24
N VAL A 95 2.40 -3.79 -10.94
CA VAL A 95 2.66 -2.36 -11.16
C VAL A 95 2.50 -2.09 -12.65
N ALA A 96 1.55 -1.23 -13.01
CA ALA A 96 1.41 -0.77 -14.38
C ALA A 96 2.69 -0.02 -14.80
N THR A 97 3.24 -0.39 -15.94
CA THR A 97 4.45 0.23 -16.48
C THR A 97 4.11 1.19 -17.62
N VAL A 98 5.11 1.94 -18.10
CA VAL A 98 4.92 2.87 -19.22
C VAL A 98 4.49 2.13 -20.49
N GLU A 99 4.92 0.87 -20.61
CA GLU A 99 4.55 -0.05 -21.69
C GLU A 99 3.05 -0.42 -21.69
N ASP A 100 2.35 -0.24 -20.57
CA ASP A 100 0.90 -0.47 -20.48
C ASP A 100 0.08 0.75 -20.93
N LEU A 101 0.68 1.94 -21.01
CA LEU A 101 -0.01 3.18 -21.40
C LEU A 101 -0.72 3.10 -22.76
N PRO A 102 -0.18 2.45 -23.81
CA PRO A 102 -0.90 2.31 -25.08
C PRO A 102 -2.21 1.52 -24.95
N THR A 103 -2.26 0.54 -24.05
CA THR A 103 -3.46 -0.27 -23.77
C THR A 103 -4.45 0.49 -22.88
N LEU A 104 -3.94 1.27 -21.92
CA LEU A 104 -4.75 2.08 -21.00
C LEU A 104 -5.33 3.35 -21.64
N LEU A 105 -4.63 3.89 -22.65
CA LEU A 105 -5.03 5.06 -23.43
C LEU A 105 -5.33 4.61 -24.86
N ASP A 106 -6.31 3.72 -25.02
CA ASP A 106 -6.62 3.07 -26.30
C ASP A 106 -7.26 4.02 -27.32
N THR A 107 -7.85 5.12 -26.84
CA THR A 107 -8.61 6.07 -27.66
C THR A 107 -8.02 7.48 -27.58
N ASP A 108 -8.00 8.19 -28.71
CA ASP A 108 -7.59 9.60 -28.75
C ASP A 108 -8.49 10.46 -27.85
N GLY A 109 -7.87 11.34 -27.06
CA GLY A 109 -8.56 12.20 -26.10
C GLY A 109 -8.68 11.62 -24.69
N GLN A 110 -8.28 10.36 -24.46
CA GLN A 110 -8.14 9.82 -23.11
C GLN A 110 -6.88 10.36 -22.43
N ALA A 111 -6.99 10.61 -21.12
CA ALA A 111 -5.87 10.95 -20.27
C ALA A 111 -5.94 10.16 -18.96
N LEU A 112 -4.79 9.68 -18.52
CA LEU A 112 -4.60 9.03 -17.23
C LEU A 112 -3.97 10.06 -16.30
N LEU A 113 -4.67 10.38 -15.22
CA LEU A 113 -4.15 11.21 -14.13
C LEU A 113 -3.88 10.31 -12.93
N GLN A 114 -2.63 10.26 -12.50
CA GLN A 114 -2.24 9.69 -11.22
C GLN A 114 -1.75 10.81 -10.33
N PHE A 115 -2.18 10.83 -9.08
CA PHE A 115 -1.74 11.84 -8.13
C PHE A 115 -1.39 11.20 -6.78
N LEU A 116 -0.37 11.76 -6.13
CA LEU A 116 0.03 11.45 -4.77
C LEU A 116 -0.11 12.74 -3.98
N VAL A 117 -0.86 12.70 -2.88
CA VAL A 117 -0.96 13.80 -1.93
C VAL A 117 -0.28 13.35 -0.65
N ASP A 118 0.64 14.15 -0.15
CA ASP A 118 1.07 14.07 1.24
C ASP A 118 0.89 15.44 1.95
N GLU A 119 1.36 15.51 3.19
CA GLU A 119 1.26 16.70 4.03
C GLU A 119 2.11 17.89 3.55
N HIS A 120 3.06 17.67 2.64
CA HIS A 120 4.00 18.68 2.15
C HIS A 120 3.75 19.04 0.68
N ASP A 121 3.35 18.09 -0.16
CA ASP A 121 3.24 18.29 -1.61
C ASP A 121 2.15 17.43 -2.27
N VAL A 122 1.78 17.86 -3.48
CA VAL A 122 0.95 17.10 -4.42
C VAL A 122 1.77 16.80 -5.67
N LEU A 123 2.03 15.52 -5.93
CA LEU A 123 2.62 15.07 -7.19
C LEU A 123 1.49 14.66 -8.14
N MET A 124 1.41 15.29 -9.31
CA MET A 124 0.48 14.91 -10.39
C MET A 124 1.25 14.40 -11.61
N LEU A 125 0.88 13.21 -12.07
CA LEU A 125 1.38 12.59 -13.29
C LEU A 125 0.23 12.50 -14.29
N LEU A 126 0.38 13.16 -15.44
CA LEU A 126 -0.57 13.09 -16.54
C LEU A 126 0.05 12.36 -17.71
N ALA A 127 -0.57 11.26 -18.13
CA ALA A 127 -0.28 10.59 -19.38
C ALA A 127 -1.45 10.81 -20.35
N SER A 128 -1.15 11.22 -21.57
CA SER A 128 -2.14 11.41 -22.64
C SER A 128 -1.56 10.96 -23.95
N ARG A 129 -2.38 10.37 -24.83
CA ARG A 129 -1.97 10.08 -26.20
C ARG A 129 -1.95 11.39 -26.99
N LYS A 130 -0.76 11.80 -27.46
CA LYS A 130 -0.64 12.87 -28.46
C LYS A 130 -0.48 12.20 -29.82
N THR A 131 -1.30 12.55 -30.79
CA THR A 131 -1.22 11.99 -32.14
C THR A 131 0.21 12.16 -32.67
N GLY A 132 0.93 11.04 -32.86
CA GLY A 132 2.31 11.01 -33.34
C GLY A 132 3.44 11.02 -32.29
N GLN A 133 3.16 11.13 -30.98
CA GLN A 133 4.16 11.03 -29.90
C GLN A 133 3.56 10.39 -28.63
N ALA A 134 4.04 9.21 -28.26
CA ALA A 134 3.84 8.68 -26.91
C ALA A 134 4.78 9.46 -25.95
N GLY A 135 4.23 10.08 -24.91
CA GLY A 135 5.03 10.83 -23.95
C GLY A 135 4.31 11.06 -22.63
N ILE A 136 5.08 11.07 -21.54
CA ILE A 136 4.64 11.43 -20.20
C ILE A 136 4.92 12.92 -20.01
N VAL A 137 3.91 13.70 -19.60
CA VAL A 137 4.11 15.09 -19.22
C VAL A 137 4.04 15.17 -17.70
N GLN A 138 5.19 15.34 -17.07
CA GLN A 138 5.25 15.67 -15.64
C GLN A 138 4.98 17.17 -15.48
N LYS A 139 3.95 17.52 -14.71
CA LYS A 139 3.78 18.88 -14.18
C LYS A 139 4.02 18.82 -12.68
N ALA A 140 5.08 19.48 -12.25
CA ALA A 140 5.31 19.83 -10.85
C ALA A 140 4.43 21.04 -10.48
#